data_AF-A0AAD9NXW6-F1
#
_entry.id   AF-A0AAD9NXW6-F1
#
_cell.length_a   1.000
_cell.length_b   1.000
_cell.length_c   1.000
_cell.angle_alpha   90.00
_cell.angle_beta   90.00
_cell.angle_gamma   90.00
#
_symmetry.space_group_name_H-M   'P 1'
#
loop_
_entity.id
_entity.type
_entity.pdbx_description
1 polymer ?
#
loop_
_entity_poly.entity_id
_entity_poly.type
_entity_poly.pdbx_seq_one_letter_code
_entity_poly.pdbx_strand_id
1 'polypeptide(L)'
;MPTHISPGTSLKLFADDAMLYQKINNHTDQDNLQHDLDRLIDWAQSWQMTFNPSKCKIMHITRSKSPIDNPYIIHNETLRAVPVATHLGIDISNNLSWNPHINKIVNKANSKLGFIKRNLKSIPQSIKTYAYWSLVHPHLEYCCPVWDPYTT
;
A
#
# COMPACT_ATOMS: atom_id res chain seq x y z
N MET A 1 -6.46 7.87 -19.29
CA MET A 1 -6.76 6.65 -18.51
C MET A 1 -7.15 5.56 -19.49
N PRO A 2 -6.96 4.27 -19.17
CA PRO A 2 -7.37 3.17 -20.05
C PRO A 2 -8.81 3.38 -20.50
N THR A 3 -9.06 3.28 -21.80
CA THR A 3 -10.32 3.70 -22.43
C THR A 3 -11.50 2.79 -22.07
N HIS A 4 -11.24 1.61 -21.51
CA HIS A 4 -12.27 0.70 -21.01
C HIS A 4 -11.71 -0.21 -19.92
N ILE A 5 -12.30 -0.17 -18.73
CA ILE A 5 -12.02 -1.10 -17.62
C ILE A 5 -13.28 -1.94 -17.43
N SER A 6 -13.13 -3.24 -17.15
CA SER A 6 -14.26 -4.16 -17.03
C SER A 6 -15.18 -3.76 -15.87
N PRO A 7 -16.50 -4.02 -15.96
CA PRO A 7 -17.42 -3.75 -14.86
C PRO A 7 -17.00 -4.49 -13.59
N GLY A 8 -16.85 -3.75 -12.48
CA GLY A 8 -16.42 -4.31 -11.19
C GLY A 8 -14.93 -4.13 -10.87
N THR A 9 -14.11 -3.78 -11.87
CA THR A 9 -12.71 -3.41 -11.67
C THR A 9 -12.62 -1.92 -11.33
N SER A 10 -11.75 -1.58 -10.38
CA SER A 10 -11.44 -0.21 -9.98
C SER A 10 -9.97 0.09 -10.17
N LEU A 11 -9.68 1.25 -10.76
CA LEU A 11 -8.32 1.78 -10.92
C LEU A 11 -8.17 3.06 -10.09
N LYS A 12 -7.10 3.13 -9.30
CA LYS A 12 -6.66 4.33 -8.58
C LYS A 12 -5.25 4.66 -9.03
N LEU A 13 -5.00 5.94 -9.33
CA LEU A 13 -3.71 6.44 -9.76
C LEU A 13 -3.29 7.58 -8.83
N PHE A 14 -2.02 7.59 -8.44
CA PHE A 14 -1.39 8.68 -7.69
C PHE A 14 0.08 8.78 -8.11
N ALA A 15 0.46 9.87 -8.78
CA ALA A 15 1.79 10.01 -9.37
C ALA A 15 2.18 8.76 -10.20
N ASP A 16 3.25 8.07 -9.84
CA ASP A 16 3.73 6.82 -10.44
C ASP A 16 3.07 5.55 -9.87
N ASP A 17 2.32 5.65 -8.77
CA ASP A 17 1.62 4.54 -8.15
C ASP A 17 0.26 4.28 -8.83
N ALA A 18 0.03 3.01 -9.20
CA ALA A 18 -1.25 2.52 -9.71
C ALA A 18 -1.75 1.35 -8.87
N MET A 19 -3.05 1.35 -8.55
CA MET A 19 -3.73 0.27 -7.86
C MET A 19 -4.95 -0.16 -8.68
N LEU A 20 -4.89 -1.39 -9.20
CA LEU A 20 -5.99 -2.05 -9.89
C LEU A 20 -6.55 -3.15 -8.98
N TYR A 21 -7.86 -3.15 -8.73
CA TYR A 21 -8.48 -4.14 -7.85
C TYR A 21 -9.90 -4.48 -8.28
N GLN A 22 -10.32 -5.72 -8.02
CA GLN A 22 -11.65 -6.24 -8.32
C GLN A 22 -12.03 -7.30 -7.27
N LYS A 23 -13.33 -7.45 -7.01
CA LYS A 23 -13.84 -8.59 -6.24
C LYS A 23 -13.89 -9.83 -7.14
N ILE A 24 -13.19 -10.89 -6.76
CA ILE A 24 -13.12 -12.14 -7.53
C ILE A 24 -14.06 -13.18 -6.90
N ASN A 25 -15.10 -13.60 -7.63
CA ASN A 25 -16.03 -14.65 -7.20
C ASN A 25 -15.88 -15.94 -8.04
N ASN A 26 -15.37 -15.82 -9.26
CA ASN A 26 -15.20 -16.93 -10.20
C ASN A 26 -13.95 -16.71 -11.07
N HIS A 27 -13.61 -17.68 -11.92
CA HIS A 27 -12.45 -17.59 -12.81
C HIS A 27 -12.61 -16.48 -13.89
N THR A 28 -13.82 -16.21 -14.35
CA THR A 28 -14.08 -15.11 -15.31
C THR A 28 -13.72 -13.75 -14.70
N ASP A 29 -14.02 -13.51 -13.42
CA ASP A 29 -13.63 -12.27 -12.74
C ASP A 29 -12.10 -12.10 -12.72
N GLN A 30 -11.36 -13.20 -12.53
CA GLN A 30 -9.90 -13.20 -12.50
C GLN A 30 -9.30 -12.96 -13.89
N ASP A 31 -9.86 -13.59 -14.92
CA ASP A 31 -9.46 -13.36 -16.31
C ASP A 31 -9.74 -11.90 -16.73
N ASN A 32 -10.88 -11.33 -16.30
CA ASN A 32 -11.21 -9.92 -16.52
C ASN A 32 -10.19 -8.99 -15.87
N LEU A 33 -9.75 -9.28 -14.63
CA LEU A 33 -8.74 -8.47 -13.96
C LEU A 33 -7.37 -8.54 -14.65
N GLN A 34 -6.98 -9.71 -15.16
CA GLN A 34 -5.76 -9.84 -15.97
C GLN A 34 -5.88 -9.04 -17.28
N HIS A 35 -7.03 -9.12 -17.95
CA HIS A 35 -7.24 -8.36 -19.18
C HIS A 35 -7.25 -6.84 -18.94
N ASP A 36 -7.81 -6.37 -17.83
CA ASP A 36 -7.74 -4.96 -17.44
C ASP A 36 -6.32 -4.53 -17.06
N LEU A 37 -5.52 -5.44 -16.48
CA LEU A 37 -4.10 -5.22 -16.23
C LEU A 37 -3.32 -5.06 -17.54
N ASP A 38 -3.59 -5.89 -18.54
CA ASP A 38 -2.98 -5.79 -19.87
C ASP A 38 -3.32 -4.44 -20.53
N ARG A 39 -4.60 -4.01 -20.47
CA ARG A 39 -5.02 -2.69 -20.96
C ARG A 39 -4.33 -1.54 -20.22
N LEU A 40 -4.06 -1.70 -18.93
CA LEU A 40 -3.32 -0.71 -18.14
C LEU A 40 -1.86 -0.62 -18.59
N ILE A 41 -1.24 -1.75 -18.92
CA ILE A 41 0.11 -1.82 -19.49
C ILE A 41 0.17 -1.13 -20.85
N ASP A 42 -0.76 -1.46 -21.76
CA ASP A 42 -0.84 -0.85 -23.10
C ASP A 42 -1.06 0.66 -23.03
N TRP A 43 -1.92 1.10 -22.10
CA TRP A 43 -2.10 2.52 -21.82
C TRP A 43 -0.79 3.15 -21.36
N ALA A 44 -0.08 2.58 -20.37
CA ALA A 44 1.19 3.12 -19.91
C ALA A 44 2.23 3.22 -21.04
N GLN A 45 2.32 2.20 -21.90
CA GLN A 45 3.22 2.21 -23.06
C GLN A 45 2.87 3.32 -24.06
N SER A 46 1.58 3.56 -24.31
CA SER A 46 1.12 4.66 -25.17
C SER A 46 1.57 6.04 -24.66
N TRP A 47 1.78 6.16 -23.34
CA TRP A 47 2.30 7.35 -22.67
C TRP A 47 3.82 7.27 -22.41
N GLN A 48 4.52 6.36 -23.07
CA GLN A 48 5.97 6.14 -22.94
C GLN A 48 6.42 5.82 -21.50
N MET A 49 5.52 5.19 -20.73
CA MET A 49 5.79 4.68 -19.38
C MET A 49 5.89 3.16 -19.40
N THR A 50 6.55 2.58 -18.40
CA THR A 50 6.71 1.13 -18.29
C THR A 50 6.64 0.72 -16.82
N PHE A 51 5.77 -0.23 -16.51
CA PHE A 51 5.72 -0.83 -15.18
C PHE A 51 6.94 -1.71 -14.93
N ASN A 52 7.53 -1.59 -13.75
CA ASN A 52 8.61 -2.47 -13.31
C ASN A 52 8.02 -3.70 -12.60
N PRO A 53 8.06 -4.91 -13.20
CA PRO A 53 7.44 -6.10 -12.61
C PRO A 53 7.98 -6.43 -11.21
N SER A 54 9.27 -6.17 -10.95
CA SER A 54 9.89 -6.39 -9.65
C SER A 54 9.32 -5.50 -8.53
N LYS A 55 8.75 -4.33 -8.87
CA LYS A 55 8.08 -3.42 -7.92
C LYS A 55 6.59 -3.69 -7.81
N CYS A 56 5.96 -4.21 -8.87
CA CYS A 56 4.57 -4.62 -8.85
C CYS A 56 4.38 -5.84 -7.94
N LYS A 57 3.26 -5.84 -7.19
CA LYS A 57 2.89 -6.91 -6.25
C LYS A 57 1.42 -7.20 -6.40
N ILE A 58 1.04 -8.42 -6.06
CA ILE A 58 -0.36 -8.79 -5.89
C ILE A 58 -0.66 -9.10 -4.42
N MET A 59 -1.86 -8.74 -3.98
CA MET A 59 -2.37 -9.07 -2.65
C MET A 59 -3.77 -9.64 -2.79
N HIS A 60 -3.97 -10.84 -2.25
CA HIS A 60 -5.28 -11.49 -2.19
C HIS A 60 -5.88 -11.24 -0.81
N ILE A 61 -6.99 -10.51 -0.75
CA ILE A 61 -7.74 -10.26 0.49
C ILE A 61 -8.97 -11.16 0.48
N THR A 62 -9.01 -12.17 1.35
CA THR A 62 -10.08 -13.16 1.36
C THR A 62 -10.27 -13.80 2.73
N ARG A 63 -11.51 -14.22 3.02
CA ARG A 63 -11.86 -15.06 4.17
C ARG A 63 -12.09 -16.53 3.76
N SER A 64 -12.02 -16.84 2.45
CA SER A 64 -12.19 -18.20 1.95
C SER A 64 -11.01 -19.08 2.36
N LYS A 65 -11.31 -20.32 2.76
CA LYS A 65 -10.29 -21.35 3.00
C LYS A 65 -9.75 -21.97 1.70
N SER A 66 -10.48 -21.78 0.59
CA SER A 66 -10.13 -22.26 -0.75
C SER A 66 -10.27 -21.10 -1.74
N PRO A 67 -9.34 -20.13 -1.73
CA PRO A 67 -9.39 -19.00 -2.65
C PRO A 67 -9.00 -19.41 -4.08
N ILE A 68 -9.50 -18.65 -5.06
CA ILE A 68 -8.96 -18.69 -6.41
C ILE A 68 -7.60 -17.99 -6.37
N ASP A 69 -6.53 -18.74 -6.61
CA ASP A 69 -5.14 -18.29 -6.46
C ASP A 69 -4.36 -18.48 -7.78
N ASN A 70 -4.87 -17.86 -8.83
CA ASN A 70 -4.22 -17.88 -10.13
C ASN A 70 -3.21 -16.73 -10.24
N PRO A 71 -2.03 -16.97 -10.85
CA PRO A 71 -1.01 -15.94 -11.02
C PRO A 71 -1.47 -14.86 -12.00
N TYR A 72 -1.00 -13.64 -11.75
CA TYR A 72 -1.13 -12.52 -12.69
C TYR A 72 0.24 -12.20 -13.28
N ILE A 73 0.25 -11.78 -14.54
CA ILE A 73 1.47 -11.62 -15.33
C ILE A 73 1.58 -10.18 -15.80
N ILE A 74 2.77 -9.59 -15.68
CA ILE A 74 3.15 -8.30 -16.27
C ILE A 74 4.45 -8.52 -17.04
N HIS A 75 4.51 -8.14 -18.32
CA HIS A 75 5.70 -8.27 -19.16
C HIS A 75 6.32 -9.68 -19.14
N ASN A 76 5.50 -10.73 -19.16
CA ASN A 76 5.88 -12.14 -19.04
C ASN A 76 6.52 -12.53 -17.69
N GLU A 77 6.43 -11.69 -16.67
CA GLU A 77 6.83 -12.00 -15.30
C GLU A 77 5.60 -12.19 -14.40
N THR A 78 5.58 -13.28 -13.63
CA THR A 78 4.53 -13.53 -12.65
C THR A 78 4.66 -12.59 -11.46
N LEU A 79 3.58 -11.87 -11.14
CA LEU A 79 3.53 -11.01 -9.96
C LEU A 79 3.62 -11.84 -8.69
N ARG A 80 4.52 -11.40 -7.80
CA ARG A 80 4.68 -12.02 -6.49
C ARG A 80 3.52 -11.62 -5.57
N ALA A 81 2.82 -12.63 -5.05
CA ALA A 81 1.88 -12.46 -3.95
C ALA A 81 2.60 -12.08 -2.65
N VAL A 82 2.08 -11.07 -1.95
CA VAL A 82 2.63 -10.61 -0.67
C VAL A 82 1.55 -10.53 0.41
N PRO A 83 1.88 -10.87 1.67
CA PRO A 83 0.93 -10.75 2.78
C PRO A 83 0.73 -9.29 3.22
N VAL A 84 1.70 -8.41 2.93
CA VAL A 84 1.66 -6.99 3.25
C VAL A 84 2.21 -6.22 2.04
N ALA A 85 1.51 -5.16 1.63
CA ALA A 85 1.95 -4.26 0.57
C ALA A 85 1.81 -2.81 1.06
N THR A 86 2.82 -2.00 0.76
CA THR A 86 2.80 -0.56 1.05
C THR A 86 2.17 0.18 -0.12
N HIS A 87 1.17 1.00 0.16
CA HIS A 87 0.60 1.94 -0.80
C HIS A 87 0.53 3.33 -0.16
N LEU A 88 1.18 4.32 -0.78
CA LEU A 88 1.24 5.70 -0.26
C LEU A 88 1.68 5.78 1.21
N GLY A 89 2.68 4.99 1.59
CA GLY A 89 3.20 4.95 2.97
C GLY A 89 2.35 4.18 3.99
N ILE A 90 1.20 3.64 3.59
CA ILE A 90 0.33 2.80 4.43
C ILE A 90 0.57 1.33 4.10
N ASP A 91 0.80 0.51 5.11
CA ASP A 91 0.97 -0.93 4.93
C ASP A 91 -0.39 -1.61 5.07
N ILE A 92 -0.90 -2.16 3.97
CA ILE A 92 -2.13 -2.95 3.93
C ILE A 92 -1.74 -4.40 4.07
N SER A 93 -2.46 -5.16 4.90
CA SER A 93 -2.27 -6.60 5.06
C SER A 93 -3.38 -7.38 4.39
N ASN A 94 -3.07 -8.59 3.93
CA ASN A 94 -4.03 -9.48 3.27
C ASN A 94 -5.18 -9.93 4.19
N ASN A 95 -4.97 -9.87 5.51
CA ASN A 95 -5.98 -10.15 6.53
C ASN A 95 -6.63 -8.87 7.10
N LEU A 96 -6.33 -7.71 6.51
CA LEU A 96 -6.82 -6.39 6.93
C LEU A 96 -6.48 -6.01 8.38
N SER A 97 -5.53 -6.69 9.02
CA SER A 97 -4.98 -6.28 10.31
C SER A 97 -4.04 -5.08 10.14
N TRP A 98 -4.26 -4.03 10.94
CA TRP A 98 -3.36 -2.87 10.98
C TRP A 98 -2.10 -3.10 11.84
N ASN A 99 -1.99 -4.23 12.53
CA ASN A 99 -0.85 -4.52 13.42
C ASN A 99 0.52 -4.36 12.74
N PRO A 100 0.77 -4.87 11.52
CA PRO A 100 2.06 -4.68 10.85
C PRO A 100 2.38 -3.19 10.64
N HIS A 101 1.39 -2.40 10.22
CA HIS A 101 1.53 -0.97 9.98
C HIS A 101 1.77 -0.19 11.28
N ILE A 102 0.94 -0.42 12.29
CA ILE A 102 1.02 0.22 13.61
C ILE A 102 2.38 -0.08 14.25
N ASN A 103 2.81 -1.34 14.24
CA ASN A 103 4.12 -1.72 14.81
C ASN A 103 5.27 -1.00 14.10
N LYS A 104 5.22 -0.88 12.76
CA LYS A 104 6.23 -0.16 11.98
C LYS A 104 6.26 1.33 12.34
N ILE A 105 5.10 1.97 12.43
CA ILE A 105 4.98 3.39 12.82
C ILE A 105 5.51 3.61 14.24
N VAL A 106 5.04 2.82 15.20
CA VAL A 106 5.44 2.93 16.62
C VAL A 106 6.95 2.72 16.77
N ASN A 107 7.53 1.73 16.10
CA ASN A 107 8.98 1.50 16.13
C ASN A 107 9.77 2.67 15.53
N LYS A 108 9.29 3.24 14.42
CA LYS A 108 9.92 4.42 13.79
C LYS A 108 9.85 5.65 14.70
N ALA A 109 8.69 5.90 15.30
CA ALA A 109 8.48 6.98 16.26
C ALA A 109 9.37 6.80 17.50
N ASN A 110 9.44 5.59 18.06
CA ASN A 110 10.28 5.28 19.22
C ASN A 110 11.77 5.44 18.92
N SER A 111 12.23 5.06 17.73
CA SER A 111 13.62 5.28 17.30
C SER A 111 13.97 6.77 17.28
N LYS A 112 13.09 7.60 16.72
CA LYS A 112 13.25 9.06 16.72
C LYS A 112 13.18 9.68 18.11
N LEU A 113 12.26 9.20 18.95
CA LEU A 113 12.18 9.62 20.35
C LEU A 113 13.47 9.26 21.11
N GLY A 114 14.02 8.07 20.87
CA GLY A 114 15.30 7.64 21.42
C GLY A 114 16.45 8.54 20.96
N PHE A 115 16.47 8.95 19.69
CA PHE A 115 17.42 9.93 19.18
C PHE A 115 17.31 11.28 19.91
N ILE A 116 16.10 11.81 20.10
CA ILE A 116 15.86 13.05 20.84
C ILE A 116 16.34 12.92 22.29
N LYS A 117 15.96 11.84 22.98
CA LYS A 117 16.32 11.61 24.39
C LYS A 117 17.84 11.54 24.60
N ARG A 118 18.57 10.93 23.66
CA ARG A 118 20.04 10.81 23.72
C ARG A 118 20.75 12.13 23.44
N ASN A 119 20.32 12.87 22.40
CA ASN A 119 21.06 14.04 21.93
C ASN A 119 20.63 15.36 22.59
N LEU A 120 19.38 15.48 23.03
CA LEU A 120 18.84 16.73 23.59
C LEU A 120 18.73 16.70 25.12
N LYS A 121 19.44 15.80 25.81
CA LYS A 121 19.29 15.57 27.27
C LYS A 121 19.39 16.86 28.10
N SER A 122 20.38 17.70 27.83
CA SER A 122 20.69 18.93 28.57
C SER A 122 20.03 20.20 27.99
N ILE A 123 19.16 20.05 26.99
CA ILE A 123 18.50 21.16 26.31
C ILE A 123 17.18 21.53 27.04
N PRO A 124 16.73 22.80 27.00
CA PRO A 124 15.46 23.22 27.59
C PRO A 124 14.25 22.40 27.10
N GLN A 125 13.25 22.26 27.98
CA GLN A 125 12.05 21.48 27.70
C GLN A 125 11.27 21.99 26.48
N SER A 126 11.22 23.30 26.26
CA SER A 126 10.55 23.91 25.10
C SER A 126 11.10 23.39 23.76
N ILE A 127 12.42 23.30 23.63
CA ILE A 127 13.09 22.80 22.42
C ILE A 127 12.89 21.28 22.28
N LYS A 128 12.91 20.52 23.38
CA LYS A 128 12.60 19.07 23.35
C LYS A 128 11.18 18.83 22.86
N THR A 129 10.22 19.60 23.35
CA THR A 129 8.81 19.55 22.91
C THR A 129 8.71 19.89 21.42
N TYR A 130 9.38 20.96 20.97
CA TYR A 130 9.41 21.31 19.55
C TYR A 130 10.02 20.20 18.67
N ALA A 131 11.12 19.59 19.11
CA ALA A 131 11.74 18.45 18.42
C ALA A 131 10.81 17.23 18.36
N TYR A 132 10.03 16.98 19.42
CA TYR A 132 9.04 15.91 19.44
C TYR A 132 7.92 16.16 18.40
N TRP A 133 7.31 17.35 18.41
CA TRP A 133 6.25 17.72 17.48
C TRP A 133 6.70 17.72 16.02
N SER A 134 7.95 18.09 15.74
CA SER A 134 8.47 18.14 14.38
C SER A 134 8.99 16.80 13.87
N LEU A 135 9.58 15.96 14.73
CA LEU A 135 10.27 14.74 14.28
C LEU A 135 9.49 13.46 14.54
N VAL A 136 8.78 13.37 15.67
CA VAL A 136 8.09 12.16 16.11
C VAL A 136 6.63 12.20 15.71
N HIS A 137 5.92 13.26 16.09
CA HIS A 137 4.47 13.39 15.92
C HIS A 137 3.97 13.15 14.49
N PRO A 138 4.61 13.66 13.43
CA PRO A 138 4.10 13.49 12.07
C PRO A 138 4.10 12.03 11.61
N HIS A 139 4.94 11.17 12.21
CA HIS A 139 4.94 9.72 11.89
C HIS A 139 3.73 9.02 12.50
N LEU A 140 3.23 9.50 13.64
CA LEU A 140 2.06 8.94 14.33
C LEU A 140 0.74 9.43 13.73
N GLU A 141 0.70 10.65 13.19
CA GLU A 141 -0.53 11.21 12.61
C GLU A 141 -0.73 10.90 11.13
N TYR A 142 0.33 10.51 10.42
CA TYR A 142 0.23 10.29 8.99
C TYR A 142 -0.83 9.22 8.66
N CYS A 143 -1.86 9.66 7.93
CA CYS A 143 -2.99 8.84 7.51
C CYS A 143 -3.70 8.10 8.66
N CYS A 144 -3.64 8.60 9.91
CA CYS A 144 -4.28 7.94 11.05
C CYS A 144 -5.78 7.63 10.89
N PRO A 145 -6.61 8.42 10.17
CA PRO A 145 -8.03 8.06 10.00
C PRO A 145 -8.25 6.75 9.23
N VAL A 146 -7.24 6.24 8.50
CA VAL A 146 -7.33 4.98 7.75
C VAL A 146 -7.18 3.77 8.66
N TRP A 147 -6.23 3.83 9.60
CA TRP A 147 -5.82 2.68 10.42
C TRP A 147 -6.22 2.77 11.89
N ASP A 148 -6.67 3.95 12.34
CA ASP A 148 -7.29 4.21 13.65
C ASP A 148 -8.53 5.11 13.49
N PRO A 149 -9.60 4.61 12.84
CA PRO A 149 -10.81 5.39 12.64
C PRO A 149 -11.53 5.63 13.99
N TYR A 150 -11.89 6.87 14.28
CA TYR A 150 -12.48 7.30 15.56
C TYR A 150 -13.90 6.74 15.86
N THR A 151 -14.47 5.88 15.01
CA THR A 151 -15.81 5.28 15.24
C THR A 151 -15.95 3.92 14.55
N THR A 152 -16.23 2.87 15.34
CA THR A 152 -16.85 1.60 14.93
C THR A 152 -18.10 1.38 15.74
#